data_AF-A0A7H9BUL6-F1
#
_entry.id   AF-A0A7H9BUL6-F1
#
_cell.length_a   1.000
_cell.length_b   1.000
_cell.length_c   1.000
_cell.angle_alpha   90.00
_cell.angle_beta   90.00
_cell.angle_gamma   90.00
#
_symmetry.space_group_name_H-M   'P 1'
#
loop_
_entity.id
_entity.type
_entity.pdbx_description
1 polymer ?
#
loop_
_entity_poly.entity_id
_entity_poly.type
_entity_poly.pdbx_seq_one_letter_code
_entity_poly.pdbx_strand_id
1 'polypeptide(L)'
;MSLPHHQPIRALLVSPEAGQKLRAEAARMAAWDLTPRQSADLDLLVGGGFLPLRGFLTQADHDSVLAGMRLASGALWPMPLALEVDADFAARVEPGEDIALRGPDGMVMAILSVTDKWSPERAEGAEMPGVAGPVCLGGPVKGLPGADEVRLGPNAWRARFRARGCERVLACDPADAAAGARLAAELGAELLTAGAEPRHAGPREALWQALVRRNHGATHLLLPADPAAQALLRQYRAEIGLELVEAGITQAHGM
;
A
#
# COMPACT_ATOMS: atom_id res chain seq x y z
N MET A 1 -8.57 1.49 27.27
CA MET A 1 -7.17 1.49 26.80
C MET A 1 -7.17 1.56 25.28
N SER A 2 -6.22 2.25 24.63
CA SER A 2 -6.17 2.28 23.15
C SER A 2 -5.58 0.97 22.64
N LEU A 3 -6.36 0.20 21.89
CA LEU A 3 -5.90 -1.03 21.23
C LEU A 3 -4.74 -0.72 20.25
N PRO A 4 -3.74 -1.60 20.12
CA PRO A 4 -2.59 -1.39 19.22
C PRO A 4 -2.99 -1.09 17.78
N HIS A 5 -4.07 -1.72 17.30
CA HIS A 5 -4.60 -1.53 15.94
C HIS A 5 -5.29 -0.17 15.74
N HIS A 6 -5.55 0.61 16.79
CA HIS A 6 -6.17 1.94 16.71
C HIS A 6 -5.19 3.08 17.04
N GLN A 7 -3.94 2.75 17.37
CA GLN A 7 -2.88 3.74 17.53
C GLN A 7 -2.47 4.27 16.15
N PRO A 8 -2.18 5.58 16.01
CA PRO A 8 -1.68 6.12 14.76
C PRO A 8 -0.41 5.39 14.29
N ILE A 9 -0.31 5.16 12.99
CA ILE A 9 0.88 4.64 12.33
C ILE A 9 1.62 5.76 11.61
N ARG A 10 2.90 5.53 11.32
CA ARG A 10 3.73 6.51 10.61
C ARG A 10 3.21 6.70 9.18
N ALA A 11 2.75 7.91 8.89
CA ALA A 11 2.56 8.41 7.54
C ALA A 11 3.85 9.06 7.03
N LEU A 12 3.98 9.24 5.71
CA LEU A 12 5.09 9.94 5.05
C LEU A 12 4.74 11.39 4.70
N LEU A 13 3.66 11.92 5.29
CA LEU A 13 3.23 13.30 5.13
C LEU A 13 4.15 14.23 5.92
N VAL A 14 4.60 15.31 5.28
CA VAL A 14 5.31 16.40 5.94
C VAL A 14 4.33 17.36 6.63
N SER A 15 4.83 18.27 7.47
CA SER A 15 3.98 19.33 8.03
C SER A 15 3.41 20.24 6.93
N PRO A 16 2.27 20.90 7.15
CA PRO A 16 1.70 21.83 6.17
C PRO A 16 2.69 22.91 5.70
N GLU A 17 3.48 23.46 6.61
CA GLU A 17 4.49 24.49 6.32
C GLU A 17 5.63 23.94 5.46
N ALA A 18 6.15 22.75 5.80
CA ALA A 18 7.14 22.07 4.99
C ALA A 18 6.57 21.70 3.61
N GLY A 19 5.29 21.33 3.55
CA GLY A 19 4.58 21.04 2.32
C GLY A 19 4.50 22.24 1.38
N GLN A 20 4.14 23.42 1.90
CA GLN A 20 4.13 24.67 1.12
C GLN A 20 5.52 25.01 0.56
N LYS A 21 6.56 24.88 1.38
CA LYS A 21 7.94 25.11 0.94
C LYS A 21 8.36 24.14 -0.16
N LEU A 22 8.11 22.84 0.02
CA LEU A 22 8.44 21.83 -0.98
C LEU A 22 7.67 22.02 -2.28
N ARG A 23 6.42 22.51 -2.25
CA ARG A 23 5.68 22.87 -3.47
C ARG A 23 6.30 24.03 -4.23
N ALA A 24 6.78 25.05 -3.52
CA ALA A 24 7.50 26.16 -4.17
C ALA A 24 8.82 25.67 -4.80
N GLU A 25 9.52 24.76 -4.12
CA GLU A 25 10.75 24.15 -4.64
C GLU A 25 10.48 23.13 -5.77
N ALA A 26 9.29 22.53 -5.85
CA ALA A 26 8.96 21.59 -6.92
C ALA A 26 8.98 22.22 -8.31
N ALA A 27 8.79 23.55 -8.40
CA ALA A 27 8.81 24.28 -9.68
C ALA A 27 10.18 24.23 -10.40
N ARG A 28 11.26 23.93 -9.68
CA ARG A 28 12.62 23.77 -10.24
C ARG A 28 13.05 22.30 -10.39
N MET A 29 12.20 21.35 -10.03
CA MET A 29 12.50 19.92 -10.12
C MET A 29 12.01 19.34 -11.44
N ALA A 30 12.62 18.24 -11.89
CA ALA A 30 11.97 17.38 -12.87
C ALA A 30 10.63 16.89 -12.29
N ALA A 31 9.58 16.90 -13.10
CA ALA A 31 8.24 16.54 -12.66
C ALA A 31 7.69 15.37 -13.48
N TRP A 32 7.25 14.33 -12.79
CA TRP A 32 6.57 13.18 -13.37
C TRP A 32 5.06 13.29 -13.14
N ASP A 33 4.28 13.16 -14.21
CA ASP A 33 2.83 13.09 -14.15
C ASP A 33 2.40 11.65 -13.88
N LEU A 34 1.82 11.41 -12.71
CA LEU A 34 1.43 10.08 -12.27
C LEU A 34 0.24 9.57 -13.08
N THR A 35 0.28 8.29 -13.44
CA THR A 35 -0.92 7.61 -13.91
C THR A 35 -1.96 7.49 -12.78
N PRO A 36 -3.25 7.22 -13.09
CA PRO A 36 -4.26 7.01 -12.06
C PRO A 36 -3.87 5.93 -11.04
N ARG A 37 -3.29 4.82 -11.51
CA ARG A 37 -2.81 3.72 -10.65
C ARG A 37 -1.65 4.16 -9.76
N GLN A 38 -0.65 4.85 -10.33
CA GLN A 38 0.48 5.38 -9.56
C GLN A 38 0.03 6.40 -8.50
N SER A 39 -0.99 7.20 -8.80
CA SER A 39 -1.58 8.15 -7.87
C SER A 39 -2.27 7.43 -6.70
N ALA A 40 -3.05 6.38 -6.98
CA ALA A 40 -3.69 5.57 -5.95
C ALA A 40 -2.67 4.83 -5.05
N ASP A 41 -1.62 4.29 -5.65
CA ASP A 41 -0.51 3.67 -4.92
C ASP A 41 0.24 4.70 -4.07
N LEU A 42 0.48 5.91 -4.61
CA LEU A 42 1.14 6.99 -3.88
C LEU A 42 0.31 7.43 -2.67
N ASP A 43 -1.01 7.57 -2.81
CA ASP A 43 -1.92 7.91 -1.69
C ASP A 43 -1.80 6.90 -0.53
N LEU A 44 -1.76 5.60 -0.86
CA LEU A 44 -1.58 4.54 0.14
C LEU A 44 -0.17 4.54 0.73
N LEU A 45 0.86 4.80 -0.08
CA LEU A 45 2.24 4.89 0.38
C LEU A 45 2.41 6.04 1.38
N VAL A 46 1.99 7.26 1.01
CA VAL A 46 2.16 8.44 1.87
C VAL A 46 1.24 8.43 3.08
N GLY A 47 0.04 7.85 2.96
CA GLY A 47 -0.90 7.68 4.07
C GLY A 47 -0.48 6.60 5.09
N GLY A 48 0.54 5.81 4.80
CA GLY A 48 1.01 4.71 5.66
C GLY A 48 0.28 3.38 5.44
N GLY A 49 -0.56 3.27 4.40
CA GLY A 49 -1.24 2.04 4.03
C GLY A 49 -0.27 0.95 3.59
N PHE A 50 0.90 1.35 3.06
CA PHE A 50 1.99 0.46 2.68
C PHE A 50 3.11 0.35 3.71
N LEU A 51 2.87 0.66 4.99
CA LEU A 51 3.85 0.37 6.04
C LEU A 51 4.29 -1.11 5.95
N PRO A 52 5.59 -1.43 5.90
CA PRO A 52 6.74 -0.62 6.35
C PRO A 52 7.43 0.27 5.30
N LEU A 53 6.90 0.36 4.07
CA LEU A 53 7.51 1.14 3.01
C LEU A 53 7.68 2.62 3.40
N ARG A 54 8.80 3.20 2.93
CA ARG A 54 9.14 4.62 3.10
C ARG A 54 9.23 5.37 1.77
N GLY A 55 8.91 4.69 0.67
CA GLY A 55 9.12 5.14 -0.69
C GLY A 55 8.86 4.04 -1.71
N PHE A 56 9.15 4.33 -2.97
CA PHE A 56 9.15 3.32 -4.03
C PHE A 56 10.37 2.41 -3.89
N LEU A 57 10.21 1.14 -4.25
CA LEU A 57 11.25 0.13 -4.04
C LEU A 57 12.52 0.44 -4.85
N THR A 58 13.66 0.30 -4.17
CA THR A 58 14.98 0.18 -4.80
C THR A 58 15.08 -1.10 -5.62
N GLN A 59 16.11 -1.25 -6.46
CA GLN A 59 16.28 -2.50 -7.21
C GLN A 59 16.48 -3.68 -6.25
N ALA A 60 17.28 -3.49 -5.20
CA ALA A 60 17.54 -4.51 -4.20
C ALA A 60 16.27 -4.95 -3.44
N ASP A 61 15.42 -4.01 -3.05
CA ASP A 61 14.14 -4.34 -2.42
C ASP A 61 13.19 -5.03 -3.40
N HIS A 62 13.14 -4.58 -4.65
CA HIS A 62 12.33 -5.20 -5.69
C HIS A 62 12.69 -6.67 -5.91
N ASP A 63 13.98 -6.96 -6.12
CA ASP A 63 14.47 -8.31 -6.39
C ASP A 63 14.25 -9.24 -5.19
N SER A 64 14.48 -8.72 -3.98
CA SER A 64 14.18 -9.42 -2.73
C SER A 64 12.68 -9.76 -2.59
N VAL A 65 11.79 -8.84 -2.98
CA VAL A 65 10.34 -9.08 -2.95
C VAL A 65 9.93 -10.15 -3.95
N LEU A 66 10.50 -10.13 -5.17
CA LEU A 66 10.23 -11.16 -6.16
C LEU A 66 10.68 -12.55 -5.71
N ALA A 67 11.90 -12.63 -5.15
CA ALA A 67 12.51 -13.88 -4.71
C ALA A 67 11.85 -14.47 -3.45
N GLY A 68 11.49 -13.62 -2.48
CA GLY A 68 11.16 -14.09 -1.13
C GLY A 68 9.97 -13.41 -0.45
N MET A 69 9.24 -12.52 -1.14
CA MET A 69 8.17 -11.70 -0.54
C MET A 69 8.64 -10.88 0.66
N ARG A 70 9.89 -10.43 0.64
CA ARG A 70 10.48 -9.62 1.70
C ARG A 70 11.25 -8.47 1.10
N LEU A 71 11.23 -7.33 1.80
CA LEU A 71 12.18 -6.26 1.55
C LEU A 71 13.60 -6.72 1.89
N ALA A 72 14.61 -6.02 1.40
CA ALA A 72 16.01 -6.30 1.75
C ALA A 72 16.27 -6.15 3.27
N SER A 73 15.43 -5.37 3.97
CA SER A 73 15.41 -5.28 5.43
C SER A 73 14.89 -6.54 6.15
N GLY A 74 14.36 -7.51 5.41
CA GLY A 74 13.72 -8.73 5.94
C GLY A 74 12.22 -8.58 6.25
N ALA A 75 11.68 -7.36 6.20
CA ALA A 75 10.26 -7.13 6.48
C ALA A 75 9.37 -7.77 5.40
N LEU A 76 8.27 -8.38 5.83
CA LEU A 76 7.30 -9.02 4.93
C LEU A 76 6.65 -8.00 3.99
N TRP A 77 6.79 -8.23 2.69
CA TRP A 77 6.18 -7.42 1.65
C TRP A 77 6.06 -8.23 0.34
N PRO A 78 4.85 -8.68 -0.05
CA PRO A 78 4.70 -9.67 -1.12
C PRO A 78 4.50 -9.09 -2.54
N MET A 79 4.42 -7.76 -2.69
CA MET A 79 4.06 -7.11 -3.96
C MET A 79 5.08 -6.03 -4.36
N PRO A 80 5.72 -6.09 -5.53
CA PRO A 80 6.64 -5.03 -5.96
C PRO A 80 5.90 -3.69 -6.11
N LEU A 81 6.52 -2.60 -5.66
CA LEU A 81 6.00 -1.23 -5.80
C LEU A 81 7.11 -0.30 -6.30
N ALA A 82 7.32 -0.27 -7.61
CA ALA A 82 8.27 0.63 -8.26
C ALA A 82 7.52 1.79 -8.94
N LEU A 83 8.16 2.97 -9.00
CA LEU A 83 7.67 4.06 -9.85
C LEU A 83 8.21 3.85 -11.26
N GLU A 84 7.35 3.39 -12.16
CA GLU A 84 7.66 3.25 -13.58
C GLU A 84 7.52 4.59 -14.31
N VAL A 85 8.56 4.99 -15.03
CA VAL A 85 8.61 6.19 -15.87
C VAL A 85 9.02 5.81 -17.29
N ASP A 86 8.73 6.68 -18.25
CA ASP A 86 9.23 6.50 -19.61
C ASP A 86 10.74 6.77 -19.71
N ALA A 87 11.35 6.26 -20.78
CA ALA A 87 12.79 6.37 -21.01
C ALA A 87 13.24 7.82 -21.19
N ASP A 88 12.41 8.68 -21.78
CA ASP A 88 12.72 10.09 -22.03
C ASP A 88 12.80 10.88 -20.72
N PHE A 89 11.91 10.61 -19.77
CA PHE A 89 11.96 11.18 -18.44
C PHE A 89 13.14 10.61 -17.64
N ALA A 90 13.34 9.30 -17.66
CA ALA A 90 14.45 8.66 -16.95
C ALA A 90 15.84 9.15 -17.42
N ALA A 91 15.98 9.51 -18.69
CA ALA A 91 17.23 10.06 -19.24
C ALA A 91 17.57 11.46 -18.69
N ARG A 92 16.61 12.16 -18.07
CA ARG A 92 16.78 13.50 -17.49
C ARG A 92 16.97 13.50 -15.99
N VAL A 93 16.94 12.32 -15.35
CA VAL A 93 16.95 12.18 -13.89
C VAL A 93 18.08 11.25 -13.49
N GLU A 94 18.90 11.68 -12.53
CA GLU A 94 19.97 10.86 -11.97
C GLU A 94 19.72 10.52 -10.48
N PRO A 95 20.19 9.35 -10.01
CA PRO A 95 20.24 9.07 -8.58
C PRO A 95 20.95 10.19 -7.80
N GLY A 96 20.35 10.63 -6.70
CA GLY A 96 20.76 11.79 -5.91
C GLY A 96 19.90 13.03 -6.13
N GLU A 97 19.04 13.03 -7.14
CA GLU A 97 18.11 14.14 -7.43
C GLU A 97 16.73 13.95 -6.76
N ASP A 98 16.08 15.07 -6.48
CA ASP A 98 14.67 15.11 -6.06
C ASP A 98 13.78 15.40 -7.28
N ILE A 99 12.74 14.60 -7.45
CA ILE A 99 11.70 14.81 -8.48
C ILE A 99 10.33 15.07 -7.85
N ALA A 100 9.53 15.89 -8.53
CA ALA A 100 8.16 16.16 -8.15
C ALA A 100 7.21 15.12 -8.78
N LEU A 101 6.28 14.59 -7.98
CA LEU A 101 5.22 13.70 -8.46
C LEU A 101 3.91 14.46 -8.50
N ARG A 102 3.34 14.61 -9.70
CA ARG A 102 2.10 15.37 -9.95
C ARG A 102 0.92 14.42 -10.12
N GLY A 103 -0.18 14.75 -9.45
CA GLY A 103 -1.44 14.03 -9.60
C GLY A 103 -2.16 14.39 -10.91
N PRO A 104 -3.30 13.74 -11.19
CA PRO A 104 -4.10 14.00 -12.39
C PRO A 104 -4.68 15.43 -12.46
N ASP A 105 -4.76 16.13 -11.33
CA ASP A 105 -5.16 17.53 -11.21
C ASP A 105 -4.00 18.52 -11.47
N GLY A 106 -2.79 18.01 -11.77
CA GLY A 106 -1.57 18.79 -11.97
C GLY A 106 -0.91 19.25 -10.67
N MET A 107 -1.48 18.93 -9.50
CA MET A 107 -0.93 19.33 -8.22
C MET A 107 0.21 18.41 -7.79
N VAL A 108 1.24 18.99 -7.17
CA VAL A 108 2.34 18.20 -6.61
C VAL A 108 1.85 17.48 -5.35
N MET A 109 1.78 16.15 -5.45
CA MET A 109 1.35 15.25 -4.37
C MET A 109 2.51 14.84 -3.47
N ALA A 110 3.70 14.65 -4.04
CA ALA A 110 4.87 14.19 -3.29
C ALA A 110 6.19 14.59 -3.96
N ILE A 111 7.27 14.53 -3.19
CA ILE A 111 8.64 14.57 -3.68
C ILE A 111 9.27 13.18 -3.50
N LEU A 112 9.85 12.64 -4.56
CA LEU A 112 10.68 11.42 -4.53
C LEU A 112 12.15 11.82 -4.56
N SER A 113 12.92 11.41 -3.56
CA SER A 113 14.38 11.48 -3.60
C SER A 113 14.90 10.21 -4.26
N VAL A 114 15.38 10.31 -5.50
CA VAL A 114 15.78 9.15 -6.31
C VAL A 114 17.10 8.59 -5.78
N THR A 115 17.12 7.33 -5.37
CA THR A 115 18.35 6.62 -4.96
C THR A 115 18.75 5.57 -5.98
N ASP A 116 17.78 5.03 -6.72
CA ASP A 116 17.96 3.94 -7.65
C ASP A 116 17.23 4.25 -8.95
N LYS A 117 17.87 3.93 -10.07
CA LYS A 117 17.31 3.98 -11.42
C LYS A 117 17.69 2.67 -12.11
N TRP A 118 16.70 1.84 -12.42
CA TRP A 118 16.92 0.48 -12.93
C TRP A 118 15.84 0.10 -13.94
N SER A 119 16.16 -0.83 -14.82
CA SER A 119 15.18 -1.37 -15.77
C SER A 119 14.82 -2.79 -15.33
N PRO A 120 13.53 -3.13 -15.15
CA PRO A 120 13.13 -4.50 -14.91
C PRO A 120 13.60 -5.39 -16.07
N GLU A 121 14.15 -6.55 -15.74
CA GLU A 121 14.38 -7.58 -16.76
C GLU A 121 13.03 -7.91 -17.41
N ARG A 122 12.99 -7.84 -18.74
CA ARG A 122 11.78 -8.19 -19.49
C ARG A 122 11.50 -9.67 -19.27
N ALA A 123 10.24 -9.99 -18.96
CA ALA A 123 9.79 -11.38 -19.01
C ALA A 123 10.08 -11.95 -20.41
N GLU A 124 10.65 -13.16 -20.45
CA GLU A 124 10.97 -13.86 -21.71
C GLU A 124 9.74 -13.87 -22.64
N GLY A 125 9.89 -13.34 -23.86
CA GLY A 125 8.83 -13.33 -24.88
C GLY A 125 8.07 -12.00 -25.06
N ALA A 126 8.36 -10.95 -24.29
CA ALA A 126 7.74 -9.63 -24.43
C ALA A 126 8.54 -8.65 -25.32
N GLU A 127 9.37 -9.14 -26.24
CA GLU A 127 10.17 -8.30 -27.13
C GLU A 127 9.34 -7.78 -28.31
N MET A 128 8.91 -6.51 -28.20
CA MET A 128 8.64 -5.68 -29.37
C MET A 128 9.95 -4.96 -29.75
N PRO A 129 10.51 -5.19 -30.95
CA PRO A 129 11.70 -4.48 -31.42
C PRO A 129 11.46 -2.96 -31.45
N GLY A 130 12.31 -2.18 -30.77
CA GLY A 130 12.35 -0.72 -30.88
C GLY A 130 11.61 0.09 -29.82
N VAL A 131 10.88 -0.54 -28.89
CA VAL A 131 10.27 0.17 -27.74
C VAL A 131 11.20 0.01 -26.55
N ALA A 132 11.71 1.08 -25.94
CA ALA A 132 12.41 1.01 -24.65
C ALA A 132 11.40 0.64 -23.55
N GLY A 133 11.75 -0.31 -22.67
CA GLY A 133 10.88 -0.69 -21.54
C GLY A 133 10.76 0.45 -20.52
N PRO A 134 9.77 0.39 -19.60
CA PRO A 134 9.68 1.35 -18.52
C PRO A 134 10.96 1.29 -17.67
N VAL A 135 11.40 2.46 -17.18
CA VAL A 135 12.50 2.56 -16.21
C VAL A 135 11.88 2.76 -14.84
N CYS A 136 12.38 2.05 -13.85
CA CYS A 136 11.94 2.15 -12.47
C CYS A 136 12.81 3.12 -11.69
N LEU A 137 12.17 4.03 -10.95
CA LEU A 137 12.81 4.90 -9.98
C LEU A 137 12.46 4.45 -8.56
N GLY A 138 13.50 4.23 -7.75
CA GLY A 138 13.40 3.84 -6.36
C GLY A 138 13.92 4.93 -5.43
N GLY A 139 13.35 5.01 -4.23
CA GLY A 139 13.82 5.96 -3.21
C GLY A 139 12.72 6.44 -2.26
N PRO A 140 13.10 7.13 -1.17
CA PRO A 140 12.16 7.61 -0.16
C PRO A 140 11.26 8.73 -0.69
N VAL A 141 10.01 8.73 -0.19
CA VAL A 141 8.97 9.67 -0.62
C VAL A 141 8.57 10.58 0.54
N LYS A 142 8.40 11.86 0.24
CA LYS A 142 7.80 12.88 1.13
C LYS A 142 6.44 13.28 0.56
N GLY A 143 5.36 12.85 1.19
CA GLY A 143 4.00 13.23 0.80
C GLY A 143 3.69 14.66 1.24
N LEU A 144 3.01 15.41 0.38
CA LEU A 144 2.61 16.80 0.63
C LEU A 144 1.12 16.83 0.95
N PRO A 145 0.70 17.36 2.12
CA PRO A 145 -0.72 17.39 2.49
C PRO A 145 -1.54 18.19 1.48
N GLY A 146 -2.64 17.60 0.98
CA GLY A 146 -3.57 18.25 0.06
C GLY A 146 -4.43 19.32 0.74
N ALA A 147 -5.13 20.14 -0.05
CA ALA A 147 -6.04 21.17 0.49
C ALA A 147 -7.34 20.57 1.05
N ASP A 148 -7.80 19.45 0.47
CA ASP A 148 -9.01 18.72 0.86
C ASP A 148 -8.65 17.30 1.32
N GLU A 149 -8.46 17.09 2.63
CA GLU A 149 -8.19 15.79 3.25
C GLU A 149 -9.44 14.89 3.31
N VAL A 150 -10.07 14.62 2.17
CA VAL A 150 -11.32 13.83 2.12
C VAL A 150 -11.05 12.32 2.03
N ARG A 151 -9.85 11.89 1.60
CA ARG A 151 -9.52 10.45 1.56
C ARG A 151 -9.16 9.96 2.97
N LEU A 152 -10.01 9.09 3.53
CA LEU A 152 -9.75 8.42 4.81
C LEU A 152 -8.53 7.49 4.68
N GLY A 153 -7.34 8.03 4.94
CA GLY A 153 -6.13 7.22 5.09
C GLY A 153 -6.18 6.33 6.33
N PRO A 154 -5.19 5.45 6.52
CA PRO A 154 -5.11 4.54 7.66
C PRO A 154 -5.33 5.20 9.03
N ASN A 155 -4.71 6.36 9.26
CA ASN A 155 -4.85 7.08 10.53
C ASN A 155 -6.26 7.66 10.75
N ALA A 156 -6.96 8.04 9.67
CA ALA A 156 -8.34 8.49 9.76
C ALA A 156 -9.28 7.32 10.10
N TRP A 157 -9.08 6.14 9.51
CA TRP A 157 -9.80 4.92 9.88
C TRP A 157 -9.55 4.53 11.34
N ARG A 158 -8.29 4.50 11.77
CA ARG A 158 -7.92 4.22 13.16
C ARG A 158 -8.54 5.21 14.15
N ALA A 159 -8.55 6.50 13.81
CA ALA A 159 -9.20 7.53 14.62
C ALA A 159 -10.71 7.31 14.71
N ARG A 160 -11.37 6.93 13.60
CA ARG A 160 -12.80 6.61 13.54
C ARG A 160 -13.14 5.41 14.42
N PHE A 161 -12.39 4.31 14.34
CA PHE A 161 -12.60 3.13 15.18
C PHE A 161 -12.44 3.46 16.67
N ARG A 162 -11.41 4.25 17.02
CA ARG A 162 -11.20 4.73 18.39
C ARG A 162 -12.36 5.60 18.88
N ALA A 163 -12.84 6.53 18.07
CA ALA A 163 -13.93 7.44 18.43
C ALA A 163 -15.26 6.69 18.68
N ARG A 164 -15.46 5.57 17.97
CA ARG A 164 -16.63 4.70 18.14
C ARG A 164 -16.48 3.65 19.25
N GLY A 165 -15.30 3.57 19.89
CA GLY A 165 -15.01 2.55 20.90
C GLY A 165 -15.03 1.12 20.33
N CYS A 166 -14.87 0.96 19.01
CA CYS A 166 -14.84 -0.35 18.38
C CYS A 166 -13.59 -1.09 18.83
N GLU A 167 -13.73 -2.34 19.26
CA GLU A 167 -12.59 -3.18 19.62
C GLU A 167 -12.20 -4.16 18.51
N ARG A 168 -13.18 -4.50 17.65
CA ARG A 168 -13.03 -5.44 16.55
C ARG A 168 -13.35 -4.76 15.24
N VAL A 169 -12.48 -5.00 14.26
CA VAL A 169 -12.63 -4.53 12.89
C VAL A 169 -12.38 -5.71 11.98
N LEU A 170 -13.44 -6.18 11.31
CA LEU A 170 -13.37 -7.26 10.35
C LEU A 170 -13.08 -6.67 8.98
N ALA A 171 -11.93 -7.02 8.43
CA ALA A 171 -11.56 -6.69 7.08
C ALA A 171 -11.97 -7.81 6.10
N CYS A 172 -12.47 -7.45 4.92
CA CYS A 172 -12.76 -8.40 3.86
C CYS A 172 -12.53 -7.80 2.48
N ASP A 173 -12.57 -8.64 1.44
CA ASP A 173 -12.63 -8.16 0.08
C ASP A 173 -13.96 -7.43 -0.20
N PRO A 174 -13.97 -6.34 -1.00
CA PRO A 174 -15.21 -5.73 -1.44
C PRO A 174 -16.19 -6.72 -2.09
N ALA A 175 -15.70 -7.72 -2.82
CA ALA A 175 -16.53 -8.77 -3.40
C ALA A 175 -17.24 -9.63 -2.34
N ASP A 176 -16.65 -9.75 -1.14
CA ASP A 176 -17.17 -10.54 -0.02
C ASP A 176 -17.96 -9.68 0.99
N ALA A 177 -18.21 -8.40 0.69
CA ALA A 177 -18.76 -7.44 1.65
C ALA A 177 -20.11 -7.88 2.26
N ALA A 178 -20.95 -8.58 1.51
CA ALA A 178 -22.22 -9.11 2.03
C ALA A 178 -22.01 -10.22 3.07
N ALA A 179 -21.06 -11.14 2.84
CA ALA A 179 -20.70 -12.16 3.80
C ALA A 179 -19.98 -11.54 5.01
N GLY A 180 -19.04 -10.63 4.75
CA GLY A 180 -18.32 -9.86 5.76
C GLY A 180 -19.25 -9.07 6.68
N ALA A 181 -20.30 -8.42 6.15
CA ALA A 181 -21.25 -7.67 6.95
C ALA A 181 -22.01 -8.55 7.96
N ARG A 182 -22.43 -9.76 7.56
CA ARG A 182 -23.10 -10.72 8.45
C ARG A 182 -22.15 -11.15 9.58
N LEU A 183 -20.95 -11.57 9.21
CA LEU A 183 -19.94 -12.02 10.17
C LEU A 183 -19.47 -10.89 11.10
N ALA A 184 -19.35 -9.66 10.59
CA ALA A 184 -19.04 -8.49 11.41
C ALA A 184 -20.11 -8.26 12.48
N ALA A 185 -21.40 -8.39 12.12
CA ALA A 185 -22.49 -8.29 13.08
C ALA A 185 -22.43 -9.39 14.15
N GLU A 186 -22.13 -10.63 13.76
CA GLU A 186 -21.95 -11.76 14.69
C GLU A 186 -20.77 -11.55 15.65
N LEU A 187 -19.67 -10.99 15.17
CA LEU A 187 -18.46 -10.73 15.97
C LEU A 187 -18.56 -9.45 16.82
N GLY A 188 -19.58 -8.61 16.63
CA GLY A 188 -19.63 -7.26 17.20
C GLY A 188 -18.50 -6.36 16.65
N ALA A 189 -18.15 -6.52 15.37
CA ALA A 189 -17.08 -5.81 14.70
C ALA A 189 -17.60 -4.77 13.70
N GLU A 190 -16.82 -3.73 13.44
CA GLU A 190 -17.02 -2.86 12.27
C GLU A 190 -16.46 -3.51 11.01
N LEU A 191 -17.13 -3.32 9.87
CA LEU A 191 -16.67 -3.82 8.58
C LEU A 191 -15.69 -2.84 7.93
N LEU A 192 -14.57 -3.35 7.43
CA LEU A 192 -13.58 -2.61 6.64
C LEU A 192 -13.37 -3.28 5.27
N THR A 193 -13.72 -2.60 4.19
CA THR A 193 -13.46 -3.05 2.81
C THR A 193 -12.36 -2.23 2.13
N ALA A 194 -11.79 -1.22 2.81
CA ALA A 194 -10.70 -0.42 2.28
C ALA A 194 -9.45 -1.29 2.04
N GLY A 195 -8.80 -1.07 0.91
CA GLY A 195 -7.63 -1.83 0.47
C GLY A 195 -6.95 -1.14 -0.71
N ALA A 196 -5.96 -1.81 -1.28
CA ALA A 196 -5.30 -1.35 -2.49
C ALA A 196 -6.07 -1.78 -3.75
N GLU A 197 -5.83 -1.11 -4.88
CA GLU A 197 -6.42 -1.54 -6.15
C GLU A 197 -5.96 -2.95 -6.51
N PRO A 198 -6.86 -3.84 -6.99
CA PRO A 198 -6.48 -5.16 -7.44
C PRO A 198 -5.44 -5.13 -8.57
N ARG A 199 -4.50 -6.06 -8.51
CA ARG A 199 -3.48 -6.37 -9.52
C ARG A 199 -3.64 -7.81 -10.07
N HIS A 200 -4.62 -8.56 -9.56
CA HIS A 200 -4.94 -9.93 -9.95
C HIS A 200 -3.75 -10.90 -9.79
N ALA A 201 -2.92 -10.69 -8.77
CA ALA A 201 -1.70 -11.47 -8.51
C ALA A 201 -1.91 -12.66 -7.54
N GLY A 202 -3.14 -13.19 -7.47
CA GLY A 202 -3.48 -14.42 -6.74
C GLY A 202 -3.12 -14.38 -5.24
N PRO A 203 -2.52 -15.45 -4.69
CA PRO A 203 -2.21 -15.54 -3.26
C PRO A 203 -1.33 -14.39 -2.73
N ARG A 204 -0.36 -13.91 -3.52
CA ARG A 204 0.52 -12.78 -3.12
C ARG A 204 -0.29 -11.50 -2.90
N GLU A 205 -1.31 -11.27 -3.71
CA GLU A 205 -2.23 -10.14 -3.54
C GLU A 205 -3.07 -10.27 -2.28
N ALA A 206 -3.58 -11.46 -1.97
CA ALA A 206 -4.34 -11.66 -0.73
C ALA A 206 -3.50 -11.34 0.51
N LEU A 207 -2.23 -11.77 0.53
CA LEU A 207 -1.28 -11.42 1.59
C LEU A 207 -0.99 -9.92 1.64
N TRP A 208 -0.81 -9.28 0.48
CA TRP A 208 -0.60 -7.83 0.39
C TRP A 208 -1.79 -7.05 0.95
N GLN A 209 -3.01 -7.39 0.52
CA GLN A 209 -4.25 -6.77 1.00
C GLN A 209 -4.42 -6.94 2.51
N ALA A 210 -4.04 -8.09 3.08
CA ALA A 210 -4.05 -8.31 4.52
C ALA A 210 -3.13 -7.32 5.27
N LEU A 211 -1.91 -7.08 4.76
CA LEU A 211 -1.00 -6.07 5.33
C LEU A 211 -1.57 -4.66 5.23
N VAL A 212 -2.15 -4.30 4.07
CA VAL A 212 -2.79 -3.00 3.88
C VAL A 212 -3.96 -2.81 4.85
N ARG A 213 -4.84 -3.81 4.99
CA ARG A 213 -6.00 -3.77 5.89
C ARG A 213 -5.59 -3.71 7.36
N ARG A 214 -4.54 -4.44 7.75
CA ARG A 214 -3.90 -4.29 9.07
C ARG A 214 -3.44 -2.86 9.30
N ASN A 215 -2.78 -2.25 8.31
CA ASN A 215 -2.36 -0.85 8.41
C ASN A 215 -3.55 0.10 8.57
N HIS A 216 -4.71 -0.20 8.00
CA HIS A 216 -5.96 0.55 8.22
C HIS A 216 -6.64 0.30 9.58
N GLY A 217 -6.11 -0.60 10.41
CA GLY A 217 -6.60 -0.88 11.75
C GLY A 217 -7.51 -2.09 11.88
N ALA A 218 -7.56 -2.95 10.85
CA ALA A 218 -8.20 -4.25 10.98
C ALA A 218 -7.61 -5.04 12.15
N THR A 219 -8.46 -5.83 12.82
CA THR A 219 -8.05 -6.82 13.82
C THR A 219 -8.35 -8.24 13.36
N HIS A 220 -9.36 -8.40 12.51
CA HIS A 220 -9.76 -9.67 11.92
C HIS A 220 -9.71 -9.57 10.39
N LEU A 221 -9.50 -10.69 9.72
CA LEU A 221 -9.55 -10.80 8.26
C LEU A 221 -10.45 -11.98 7.87
N LEU A 222 -11.47 -11.70 7.08
CA LEU A 222 -12.23 -12.74 6.40
C LEU A 222 -11.33 -13.41 5.35
N LEU A 223 -11.16 -14.71 5.48
CA LEU A 223 -10.38 -15.52 4.56
C LEU A 223 -11.06 -15.55 3.18
N PRO A 224 -10.30 -15.34 2.09
CA PRO A 224 -10.83 -15.44 0.74
C PRO A 224 -11.21 -16.89 0.42
N ALA A 225 -12.06 -17.09 -0.59
CA ALA A 225 -12.46 -18.42 -1.03
C ALA A 225 -11.30 -19.25 -1.62
N ASP A 226 -10.29 -18.62 -2.21
CA ASP A 226 -9.14 -19.30 -2.84
C ASP A 226 -8.29 -20.06 -1.80
N PRO A 227 -8.20 -21.41 -1.88
CA PRO A 227 -7.41 -22.21 -0.95
C PRO A 227 -5.92 -21.85 -0.93
N ALA A 228 -5.34 -21.44 -2.07
CA ALA A 228 -3.93 -21.08 -2.15
C ALA A 228 -3.65 -19.76 -1.39
N ALA A 229 -4.52 -18.76 -1.56
CA ALA A 229 -4.50 -17.55 -0.75
C ALA A 229 -4.67 -17.84 0.75
N GLN A 230 -5.60 -18.73 1.14
CA GLN A 230 -5.76 -19.10 2.54
C GLN A 230 -4.51 -19.77 3.13
N ALA A 231 -3.89 -20.69 2.39
CA ALA A 231 -2.67 -21.36 2.83
C ALA A 231 -1.54 -20.34 3.07
N LEU A 232 -1.37 -19.38 2.16
CA LEU A 232 -0.36 -18.33 2.30
C LEU A 232 -0.65 -17.40 3.49
N LEU A 233 -1.91 -16.97 3.68
CA LEU A 233 -2.31 -16.16 4.83
C LEU A 233 -2.06 -16.88 6.16
N ARG A 234 -2.36 -18.18 6.24
CA ARG A 234 -2.09 -19.00 7.43
C ARG A 234 -0.59 -19.16 7.69
N GLN A 235 0.22 -19.30 6.64
CA GLN A 235 1.68 -19.36 6.74
C GLN A 235 2.25 -18.10 7.37
N TYR A 236 1.76 -16.91 6.99
CA TYR A 236 2.27 -15.61 7.46
C TYR A 236 1.44 -15.00 8.61
N ARG A 237 0.54 -15.76 9.25
CA ARG A 237 -0.44 -15.24 10.24
C ARG A 237 0.19 -14.39 11.35
N ALA A 238 1.36 -14.81 11.85
CA ALA A 238 2.03 -14.14 12.96
C ALA A 238 2.59 -12.77 12.56
N GLU A 239 3.10 -12.65 11.33
CA GLU A 239 3.65 -11.40 10.79
C GLU A 239 2.55 -10.44 10.35
N ILE A 240 1.43 -10.97 9.82
CA ILE A 240 0.22 -10.20 9.48
C ILE A 240 -0.38 -9.59 10.75
N GLY A 241 -0.48 -10.38 11.83
CA GLY A 241 -1.02 -9.91 13.11
C GLY A 241 -2.53 -9.66 13.07
N LEU A 242 -3.27 -10.42 12.27
CA LEU A 242 -4.73 -10.39 12.19
C LEU A 242 -5.31 -11.76 12.59
N GLU A 243 -6.46 -11.75 13.24
CA GLU A 243 -7.25 -12.97 13.46
C GLU A 243 -7.94 -13.39 12.16
N LEU A 244 -7.61 -14.58 11.66
CA LEU A 244 -8.15 -15.09 10.40
C LEU A 244 -9.49 -15.78 10.67
N VAL A 245 -10.55 -15.37 9.97
CA VAL A 245 -11.92 -15.87 10.18
C VAL A 245 -12.46 -16.44 8.87
N GLU A 246 -13.22 -17.53 8.94
CA GLU A 246 -13.85 -18.17 7.79
C GLU A 246 -15.31 -17.74 7.66
N ALA A 247 -15.86 -17.75 6.43
CA ALA A 247 -17.25 -17.38 6.16
C ALA A 247 -18.31 -18.35 6.72
N GLY A 248 -17.91 -19.36 7.50
CA GLY A 248 -18.83 -20.26 8.21
C GLY A 248 -18.20 -21.55 8.69
N ILE A 249 -17.91 -21.63 10.00
CA ILE A 249 -18.33 -22.76 10.83
C ILE A 249 -18.87 -22.11 12.10
N THR A 250 -20.18 -22.15 12.27
CA THR A 250 -20.84 -21.98 13.57
C THR A 250 -20.02 -22.78 14.58
N GLN A 251 -19.38 -22.13 15.56
CA GLN A 251 -18.78 -22.89 16.64
C GLN A 251 -19.91 -23.61 17.37
N ALA A 252 -20.04 -24.90 17.08
CA ALA A 252 -20.52 -25.88 18.01
C ALA A 252 -19.52 -25.93 19.18
N HIS A 253 -19.55 -24.93 20.07
CA HIS A 253 -19.19 -25.16 21.45
C HIS A 253 -20.41 -25.76 22.13
N GLY A 254 -20.53 -27.07 21.98
CA GLY A 254 -21.31 -27.88 22.90
C GLY A 254 -20.56 -28.04 24.21
N MET A 255 -21.34 -27.94 25.29
CA MET A 255 -21.07 -28.27 26.71
C MET A 255 -20.25 -27.27 27.53
#